data_AF-A0A6L6BSF6-F1
#
_entry.id   AF-A0A6L6BSF6-F1
#
_cell.length_a   1.000
_cell.length_b   1.000
_cell.length_c   1.000
_cell.angle_alpha   90.00
_cell.angle_beta   90.00
_cell.angle_gamma   90.00
#
_symmetry.space_group_name_H-M   'P 1'
#
loop_
_entity.id
_entity.type
_entity.pdbx_description
1 polymer ?
#
loop_
_entity_poly.entity_id
_entity_poly.type
_entity_poly.pdbx_seq_one_letter_code
_entity_poly.pdbx_strand_id
1 'polypeptide(L)' 'MRIAIGSDHAGYDLKQHLVAFLVAAGHTVD' A
#
# COMPACT_ATOMS: atom_id res chain seq x y z
N MET A 1 5.90 -8.17 -8.54
CA MET A 1 6.34 -6.78 -8.80
C MET A 1 6.50 -6.06 -7.46
N ARG A 2 7.45 -5.13 -7.37
CA ARG A 2 7.74 -4.38 -6.15
C ARG A 2 7.23 -2.94 -6.30
N ILE A 3 6.46 -2.45 -5.34
CA ILE A 3 5.76 -1.15 -5.39
C ILE A 3 6.10 -0.38 -4.12
N ALA A 4 6.70 0.80 -4.25
CA ALA A 4 6.92 1.70 -3.12
C ALA A 4 5.71 2.64 -2.95
N ILE A 5 5.17 2.77 -1.73
CA ILE A 5 4.01 3.63 -1.45
C ILE A 5 4.14 4.47 -0.16
N GLY A 6 3.98 5.78 -0.33
CA GLY A 6 3.99 6.77 0.75
C GLY A 6 2.66 7.50 0.87
N SER A 7 2.36 7.98 2.07
CA SER A 7 1.28 8.94 2.34
C SER A 7 1.71 9.89 3.45
N ASP A 8 1.07 11.06 3.51
CA ASP A 8 1.09 11.89 4.71
C ASP A 8 0.10 11.37 5.76
N HIS A 9 -0.13 12.17 6.81
CA HIS A 9 -1.06 11.81 7.88
C HIS A 9 -2.52 11.63 7.42
N ALA A 10 -2.98 12.41 6.43
CA ALA A 10 -4.35 12.30 5.94
C ALA A 10 -4.55 11.05 5.08
N GLY A 11 -3.50 10.58 4.41
CA GLY A 11 -3.56 9.40 3.54
C GLY A 11 -3.28 8.06 4.23
N TYR A 12 -3.02 8.02 5.54
CA TYR A 12 -2.59 6.79 6.23
C TYR A 12 -3.59 5.65 6.09
N ASP A 13 -4.87 5.89 6.34
CA ASP A 13 -5.91 4.84 6.32
C ASP A 13 -6.09 4.26 4.92
N LEU A 14 -6.12 5.12 3.90
CA LEU A 14 -6.20 4.68 2.51
C LEU A 14 -4.94 3.89 2.10
N LYS A 15 -3.75 4.35 2.53
CA LYS A 15 -2.51 3.63 2.29
C LYS A 15 -2.57 2.22 2.88
N GLN A 16 -3.07 2.04 4.11
CA GLN A 16 -3.20 0.70 4.72
C GLN A 16 -4.13 -0.20 3.91
N HIS A 17 -5.29 0.31 3.47
CA HIS A 17 -6.18 -0.45 2.59
C HIS A 17 -5.54 -0.83 1.26
N LEU A 18 -4.77 0.09 0.65
CA LEU A 18 -4.05 -0.20 -0.59
C LEU A 18 -2.96 -1.26 -0.40
N VAL A 19 -2.20 -1.21 0.70
CA VAL A 19 -1.19 -2.22 1.01
C VAL A 19 -1.84 -3.61 1.06
N ALA A 20 -2.94 -3.75 1.80
CA ALA A 20 -3.64 -5.04 1.91
C ALA A 20 -4.14 -5.55 0.55
N PHE A 21 -4.72 -4.66 -0.26
CA PHE A 21 -5.18 -5.00 -1.61
C PHE A 21 -4.03 -5.46 -2.52
N LEU A 22 -2.91 -4.72 -2.54
CA LEU A 22 -1.77 -5.02 -3.41
C LEU A 22 -1.07 -6.32 -3.00
N VAL A 23 -0.97 -6.59 -1.70
CA VAL A 23 -0.44 -7.86 -1.19
C VAL A 23 -1.33 -9.03 -1.57
N ALA A 24 -2.66 -8.90 -1.45
CA ALA A 24 -3.61 -9.92 -1.87
C ALA A 24 -3.55 -10.21 -3.39
N ALA A 25 -3.17 -9.22 -4.19
CA ALA A 25 -2.94 -9.36 -5.63
C ALA A 25 -1.56 -9.96 -5.99
N GLY A 26 -0.72 -10.31 -5.00
CA GLY A 26 0.60 -10.92 -5.21
C GLY A 26 1.74 -9.91 -5.45
N HIS A 27 1.53 -8.64 -5.11
CA HIS A 27 2.60 -7.63 -5.14
C HIS A 27 3.34 -7.56 -3.81
N THR A 28 4.60 -7.13 -3.86
CA THR A 28 5.38 -6.79 -2.67
C THR A 28 5.38 -5.27 -2.53
N VAL A 29 5.10 -4.76 -1.33
CA VAL A 29 4.98 -3.32 -1.06
C VAL A 29 6.05 -2.87 -0.06
N ASP A 30 6.67 -1.72 -0.32
CA ASP A 30 7.65 -1.04 0.55
C ASP A 30 7.18 0.35 0.99
#